data_AF-A0A292ZAL4-F1
#
_entry.id   AF-A0A292ZAL4-F1
#
_cell.length_a   1.000
_cell.length_b   1.000
_cell.length_c   1.000
_cell.angle_alpha   90.00
_cell.angle_beta   90.00
_cell.angle_gamma   90.00
#
_symmetry.space_group_name_H-M   'P 1'
#
loop_
_entity.id
_entity.type
_entity.pdbx_description
1 polymer ?
#
loop_
_entity_poly.entity_id
_entity_poly.type
_entity_poly.pdbx_seq_one_letter_code
_entity_poly.pdbx_strand_id
1 'polypeptide(L)'
;MRIGYEVPLAIENFSIINVQPRVQVLSPLLERHPEHEEGPIPHVYVNRAEQSLPYLCLFDPFNGEWTPSDLLAETTVPWAARYLYFYEGWLLTGKWSGGGRHPTQEEQDGTQRAKAIAAV
;
A
#
# COMPACT_ATOMS: atom_id res chain seq x y z
N MET A 1 4.52 -10.99 9.30
CA MET A 1 4.59 -9.79 8.43
C MET A 1 6.03 -9.55 8.01
N ARG A 2 6.26 -9.00 6.80
CA ARG A 2 7.56 -8.55 6.29
C ARG A 2 7.46 -7.07 5.90
N ILE A 3 8.48 -6.30 6.27
CA ILE A 3 8.67 -4.92 5.79
C ILE A 3 9.96 -4.92 4.97
N GLY A 4 9.85 -4.61 3.68
CA GLY A 4 11.00 -4.35 2.81
C GLY A 4 11.10 -2.85 2.52
N TYR A 5 12.28 -2.29 2.61
CA TYR A 5 12.53 -0.89 2.23
C TYR A 5 13.89 -0.80 1.57
N GLU A 6 13.93 -0.10 0.44
CA GLU A 6 15.15 0.18 -0.31
C GLU A 6 15.27 1.70 -0.42
N VAL A 7 16.42 2.23 0.00
CA VAL A 7 16.65 3.68 -0.03
C VAL A 7 16.82 4.08 -1.49
N PRO A 8 15.97 4.98 -2.02
CA PRO A 8 16.08 5.39 -3.41
C PRO A 8 17.40 6.13 -3.65
N LEU A 9 18.07 5.81 -4.75
CA LEU A 9 19.24 6.57 -5.19
C LEU A 9 18.78 7.93 -5.71
N ALA A 10 19.57 8.99 -5.45
CA ALA A 10 19.20 10.38 -5.74
C ALA A 10 18.92 10.70 -7.23
N ILE A 11 19.16 9.76 -8.15
CA ILE A 11 19.05 9.93 -9.61
C ILE A 11 17.85 9.14 -10.18
N GLU A 12 17.15 8.35 -9.36
CA GLU A 12 16.03 7.53 -9.81
C GLU A 12 14.74 8.36 -9.96
N ASN A 13 13.86 7.93 -10.88
CA ASN A 13 12.54 8.51 -11.12
C ASN A 13 11.66 8.43 -9.84
N PHE A 14 11.80 9.45 -9.01
CA PHE A 14 11.31 9.50 -7.64
C PHE A 14 9.79 9.72 -7.62
N SER A 15 9.05 8.68 -7.26
CA SER A 15 7.67 8.82 -6.80
C SER A 15 7.46 8.03 -5.53
N ILE A 16 6.68 8.59 -4.60
CA ILE A 16 6.43 7.96 -3.30
C ILE A 16 5.87 6.55 -3.48
N ILE A 17 4.97 6.35 -4.44
CA ILE A 17 4.40 5.02 -4.76
C ILE A 17 5.46 3.97 -5.09
N ASN A 18 6.55 4.38 -5.73
CA ASN A 18 7.62 3.48 -6.15
C ASN A 18 8.60 3.22 -5.00
N VAL A 19 8.98 4.26 -4.25
CA VAL A 19 10.04 4.21 -3.23
C VAL A 19 9.55 3.90 -1.81
N GLN A 20 8.23 3.88 -1.59
CA GLN A 20 7.65 3.56 -0.29
C GLN A 20 8.04 2.16 0.21
N PRO A 21 8.04 1.95 1.54
CA PRO A 21 8.18 0.63 2.13
C PRO A 21 7.12 -0.33 1.62
N ARG A 22 7.55 -1.55 1.31
CA ARG A 22 6.70 -2.65 0.87
C ARG A 22 6.38 -3.55 2.06
N VAL A 23 5.13 -3.54 2.51
CA VAL A 23 4.68 -4.33 3.66
C VAL A 23 3.78 -5.47 3.19
N GLN A 24 4.06 -6.69 3.66
CA GLN A 24 3.33 -7.91 3.30
C GLN A 24 3.02 -8.76 4.54
N VAL A 25 1.85 -9.39 4.56
CA VAL A 25 1.49 -10.37 5.59
C VAL A 25 1.85 -11.77 5.08
N LEU A 26 2.80 -12.43 5.75
CA LEU A 26 3.33 -13.72 5.31
C LEU A 26 2.56 -14.93 5.88
N SER A 27 1.98 -14.78 7.06
CA SER A 27 1.27 -15.85 7.76
C SER A 27 0.36 -15.28 8.86
N PRO A 28 -0.92 -15.72 8.94
CA PRO A 28 -1.63 -16.36 7.83
C PRO A 28 -1.66 -15.42 6.61
N LEU A 29 -1.87 -15.98 5.42
CA LEU A 29 -2.09 -15.14 4.23
C LEU A 29 -3.43 -14.40 4.37
N LEU A 30 -3.52 -13.21 3.79
CA LEU A 30 -4.77 -12.45 3.78
C LEU A 30 -5.84 -13.21 2.99
N GLU A 31 -6.98 -13.43 3.63
CA GLU A 31 -8.18 -14.00 3.03
C GLU A 31 -8.77 -13.06 1.99
N ARG A 32 -9.39 -13.64 0.96
CA ARG A 32 -10.00 -12.91 -0.15
C ARG A 32 -11.51 -13.05 -0.09
N HIS A 33 -12.20 -11.92 0.00
CA HIS A 33 -13.67 -11.85 0.07
C HIS A 33 -14.22 -10.91 -1.01
N PRO A 34 -14.33 -11.35 -2.28
CA PRO A 34 -14.87 -10.54 -3.37
C PRO A 34 -16.29 -10.02 -3.11
N GLU A 35 -17.02 -10.66 -2.20
CA GLU A 35 -18.39 -10.33 -1.78
C GLU A 35 -18.47 -9.17 -0.78
N HIS A 36 -17.36 -8.79 -0.14
CA HIS A 36 -17.32 -7.65 0.77
C HIS A 36 -17.31 -6.32 0.01
N GLU A 37 -17.76 -5.24 0.67
CA GLU A 37 -17.97 -3.92 0.04
C GLU A 37 -16.70 -3.36 -0.60
N GLU A 38 -15.55 -3.55 0.06
CA GLU A 38 -14.23 -3.07 -0.39
C GLU A 38 -13.56 -4.01 -1.41
N GLY A 39 -14.22 -5.11 -1.79
CA GLY A 39 -13.65 -6.15 -2.65
C GLY A 39 -12.63 -7.03 -1.92
N PRO A 40 -11.87 -7.85 -2.65
CA PRO A 40 -11.33 -9.09 -2.10
C PRO A 40 -10.37 -8.88 -0.94
N ILE A 41 -9.58 -7.79 -0.94
CA ILE A 41 -8.75 -7.40 0.18
C ILE A 41 -8.78 -5.86 0.24
N PRO A 42 -9.14 -5.25 1.38
CA PRO A 42 -9.21 -3.80 1.48
C PRO A 42 -7.81 -3.19 1.41
N HIS A 43 -7.65 -2.02 0.81
CA HIS A 43 -6.43 -1.20 0.91
C HIS A 43 -5.11 -1.95 0.66
N VAL A 44 -4.97 -2.56 -0.53
CA VAL A 44 -3.72 -3.18 -0.99
C VAL A 44 -3.32 -2.75 -2.41
N TYR A 45 -2.03 -2.80 -2.69
CA TYR A 45 -1.45 -2.69 -4.03
C TYR A 45 -1.10 -4.07 -4.58
N VAL A 46 -1.35 -4.26 -5.87
CA VAL A 46 -1.01 -5.50 -6.57
C VAL A 46 0.50 -5.71 -6.59
N ASN A 47 0.94 -6.85 -6.06
CA ASN A 47 2.28 -7.37 -6.30
C ASN A 47 2.26 -8.23 -7.56
N ARG A 48 2.79 -7.70 -8.68
CA ARG A 48 2.79 -8.41 -9.97
C ARG A 48 3.68 -9.66 -9.98
N ALA A 49 4.71 -9.70 -9.14
CA ALA A 49 5.60 -10.86 -9.05
C ALA A 49 4.96 -12.02 -8.27
N GLU A 50 4.16 -11.70 -7.25
CA GLU A 50 3.52 -12.71 -6.40
C GLU A 50 2.16 -12.19 -5.87
N GLN A 51 1.09 -12.51 -6.59
CA GLN A 51 -0.26 -11.98 -6.31
C GLN A 51 -0.86 -12.47 -4.98
N SER A 52 -0.34 -13.57 -4.40
CA SER A 52 -0.65 -14.06 -3.05
C SER A 52 -0.14 -13.16 -1.93
N LEU A 53 0.86 -12.32 -2.20
CA LEU A 53 1.46 -11.40 -1.24
C LEU A 53 1.33 -9.96 -1.73
N PRO A 54 0.12 -9.37 -1.69
CA PRO A 54 -0.06 -7.97 -2.06
C PRO A 54 0.64 -7.04 -1.06
N TYR A 55 0.95 -5.82 -1.48
CA TYR A 55 1.54 -4.80 -0.60
C TYR A 55 0.45 -4.00 0.12
N LEU A 56 0.57 -3.78 1.42
CA LEU A 56 -0.41 -2.97 2.16
C LEU A 56 -0.37 -1.51 1.70
N CYS A 57 -1.55 -0.88 1.56
CA CYS A 57 -1.71 0.56 1.40
C CYS A 57 -1.84 1.20 2.78
N LEU A 58 -0.75 1.79 3.28
CA LEU A 58 -0.66 2.26 4.68
C LEU A 58 -0.87 3.76 4.86
N PHE A 59 -0.71 4.53 3.79
CA PHE A 59 -0.79 5.99 3.79
C PHE A 59 -1.14 6.49 2.39
N ASP A 60 -1.47 7.78 2.29
CA ASP A 60 -1.76 8.46 1.04
C ASP A 60 -0.48 9.03 0.39
N PRO A 61 0.00 8.46 -0.73
CA PRO A 61 1.23 8.90 -1.36
C PRO A 61 1.13 10.25 -2.07
N PHE A 62 -0.07 10.82 -2.21
CA PHE A 62 -0.29 12.10 -2.91
C PHE A 62 -0.54 13.27 -1.96
N ASN A 63 -0.77 13.01 -0.67
CA ASN A 63 -1.02 14.04 0.34
C ASN A 63 0.15 14.26 1.31
N GLY A 64 1.34 13.74 0.98
CA GLY A 64 2.56 14.00 1.73
C GLY A 64 2.58 13.37 3.13
N GLU A 65 1.81 12.31 3.37
CA GLU A 65 1.75 11.62 4.67
C GLU A 65 3.04 10.89 5.02
N TRP A 66 3.91 10.63 4.04
CA TRP A 66 5.17 9.91 4.22
C TRP A 66 6.25 10.42 3.26
N THR A 67 7.48 10.47 3.76
CA THR A 67 8.70 10.76 3.01
C THR A 67 9.81 9.74 3.33
N PRO A 68 10.81 9.56 2.46
CA PRO A 68 11.97 8.70 2.76
C PRO A 68 12.76 9.05 4.02
N SER A 69 12.59 10.27 4.54
CA SER A 69 13.25 10.73 5.77
C SER A 69 12.52 10.26 7.04
N ASP A 70 11.29 9.75 6.92
CA ASP A 70 10.49 9.34 8.07
C ASP A 70 10.93 7.98 8.61
N LEU A 71 11.02 7.88 9.93
CA LEU A 71 11.37 6.62 10.58
C LEU A 71 10.26 5.59 10.38
N LEU A 72 10.61 4.42 9.84
CA LEU A 72 9.66 3.30 9.67
C LEU A 72 9.03 2.87 10.99
N ALA A 73 9.77 3.00 12.10
CA ALA A 73 9.30 2.70 13.44
C ALA A 73 8.16 3.63 13.91
N GLU A 74 8.11 4.87 13.41
CA GLU A 74 7.10 5.87 13.78
C GLU A 74 5.94 5.94 12.77
N THR A 75 6.14 5.39 11.57
CA THR A 75 5.17 5.42 10.46
C THR A 75 4.70 4.02 10.07
N THR A 76 5.52 3.30 9.32
CA THR A 76 5.17 2.04 8.66
C THR A 76 4.77 0.94 9.64
N VAL A 77 5.52 0.76 10.75
CA VAL A 77 5.22 -0.24 11.77
C VAL A 77 3.86 0.01 12.45
N PRO A 78 3.59 1.19 13.02
CA PRO A 78 2.30 1.45 13.65
C PRO A 78 1.14 1.48 12.65
N TRP A 79 1.33 1.95 11.42
CA TRP A 79 0.28 1.90 10.39
C TRP A 79 -0.04 0.49 9.94
N ALA A 80 0.96 -0.39 9.80
CA ALA A 80 0.72 -1.79 9.51
C ALA A 80 -0.05 -2.49 10.64
N ALA A 81 0.28 -2.20 11.91
CA ALA A 81 -0.49 -2.71 13.05
C ALA A 81 -1.94 -2.22 13.04
N ARG A 82 -2.16 -0.93 12.73
CA ARG A 82 -3.51 -0.36 12.58
C ARG A 82 -4.29 -1.00 11.42
N TYR A 83 -3.64 -1.20 10.27
CA TYR A 83 -4.25 -1.89 9.14
C TYR A 83 -4.72 -3.29 9.56
N LEU A 84 -3.87 -4.06 10.25
CA LEU A 84 -4.22 -5.40 10.72
C LEU A 84 -5.41 -5.37 11.70
N TYR A 85 -5.45 -4.42 12.62
CA TYR A 85 -6.58 -4.24 13.52
C TYR A 85 -7.91 -4.03 12.77
N PHE A 86 -7.93 -3.16 11.75
CA PHE A 86 -9.13 -2.94 10.94
C PHE A 86 -9.43 -4.07 9.98
N TYR A 87 -8.41 -4.80 9.52
CA TYR A 87 -8.56 -5.99 8.70
C TYR A 87 -9.32 -7.10 9.45
N GLU A 88 -9.00 -7.34 10.72
CA GLU A 88 -9.76 -8.29 11.56
C GLU A 88 -11.23 -7.86 11.71
N GLY A 89 -11.47 -6.56 11.92
CA GLY A 89 -12.84 -6.02 11.95
C GLY A 89 -13.58 -6.19 10.61
N TRP A 90 -12.87 -6.02 9.49
CA TRP A 90 -13.40 -6.22 8.15
C TRP A 90 -13.73 -7.70 7.88
N LEU A 91 -12.90 -8.65 8.33
CA LEU A 91 -13.22 -10.08 8.24
C LEU A 91 -14.53 -10.42 8.94
N LEU A 92 -14.81 -9.76 10.08
CA LEU A 92 -16.03 -10.01 10.86
C LEU A 92 -17.28 -9.34 10.29
N THR A 93 -17.13 -8.17 9.68
CA THR A 93 -18.28 -7.30 9.34
C THR A 93 -18.52 -7.17 7.84
N GLY A 94 -17.55 -7.54 7.02
CA GLY A 94 -17.51 -7.26 5.58
C GLY A 94 -17.35 -5.77 5.23
N LYS A 95 -17.14 -4.89 6.23
CA LYS A 95 -17.07 -3.43 6.06
C LYS A 95 -15.75 -2.88 6.53
N TRP A 96 -15.09 -2.11 5.68
CA TRP A 96 -13.82 -1.50 6.02
C TRP A 96 -14.03 -0.26 6.90
N SER A 97 -13.44 -0.25 8.10
CA SER A 97 -13.53 0.86 9.06
C SER A 97 -12.19 1.57 9.29
N GLY A 98 -11.16 1.21 8.51
CA GLY A 98 -9.81 1.75 8.67
C GLY A 98 -9.58 3.13 8.08
N GLY A 99 -10.59 3.68 7.39
CA GLY A 99 -10.47 4.93 6.64
C GLY A 99 -9.45 4.79 5.51
N GLY A 100 -8.76 5.89 5.20
CA GLY A 100 -7.82 5.95 4.08
C GLY A 100 -8.52 6.38 2.79
N ARG A 101 -7.85 7.22 2.00
CA ARG A 101 -8.37 7.72 0.73
C ARG A 101 -7.95 6.80 -0.41
N HIS A 102 -8.88 6.47 -1.30
CA HIS A 102 -8.54 5.87 -2.58
C HIS A 102 -8.03 6.93 -3.57
N PRO A 103 -6.91 6.67 -4.26
CA PRO A 103 -6.45 7.54 -5.33
C PRO A 103 -7.55 7.75 -6.37
N THR A 104 -7.72 8.99 -6.81
CA THR A 104 -8.59 9.35 -7.92
C THR A 104 -8.05 8.77 -9.23
N GLN A 105 -8.91 8.64 -10.24
CA GLN A 105 -8.51 8.15 -11.56
C GLN A 105 -7.38 9.00 -12.17
N GLU A 106 -7.42 10.32 -11.97
CA GLU A 106 -6.41 11.24 -12.48
C GLU A 106 -5.02 11.01 -11.87
N GLU A 107 -4.94 10.77 -10.56
CA GLU A 107 -3.68 10.45 -9.86
C GLU A 107 -3.08 9.11 -10.34
N GLN A 108 -3.95 8.13 -10.64
CA GLN A 108 -3.54 6.85 -11.21
C GLN A 108 -3.01 7.00 -12.63
N ASP A 109 -3.71 7.76 -13.47
CA ASP A 109 -3.34 7.99 -14.87
C ASP A 109 -2.04 8.82 -14.99
N GLY A 110 -1.86 9.82 -14.11
CA GLY A 110 -0.61 10.59 -14.00
C GLY A 110 0.59 9.71 -13.67
N THR A 111 0.42 8.75 -12.75
CA THR A 111 1.46 7.77 -12.41
C THR A 111 1.82 6.87 -13.60
N GLN A 112 0.82 6.43 -14.38
CA GLN A 112 1.05 5.60 -15.57
C GLN A 112 1.79 6.36 -16.67
N ARG A 113 1.44 7.64 -16.91
CA ARG A 113 2.13 8.51 -17.88
C ARG A 113 3.59 8.74 -17.51
N ALA A 114 3.88 9.04 -16.24
CA ALA A 114 5.25 9.24 -15.76
C ALA A 114 6.11 7.98 -15.93
N LYS A 115 5.54 6.78 -15.72
CA LYS A 115 6.23 5.51 -15.98
C LYS A 115 6.52 5.29 -17.47
N ALA A 116 5.61 5.65 -18.37
CA ALA A 116 5.80 5.48 -19.80
C ALA A 116 6.92 6.38 -20.35
N ILE A 117 7.03 7.63 -19.86
CA ILE A 117 8.07 8.59 -20.29
C ILE A 117 9.46 8.13 -19.81
N ALA A 118 9.57 7.63 -18.58
CA ALA A 118 10.85 7.18 -18.03
C ALA A 118 11.37 5.84 -18.61
N ALA A 119 10.56 5.15 -19.41
CA ALA A 119 10.91 3.90 -20.07
C ALA A 119 11.34 4.07 -21.55
N VAL A 120 11.39 5.32 -22.05
CA VAL A 120 11.89 5.72 -23.38
C VAL A 120 13.30 6.29 -23.26
#